data_AF-A0A2V8GBU7-F1
#
_entry.id   AF-A0A2V8GBU7-F1
#
_cell.length_a   1.000
_cell.length_b   1.000
_cell.length_c   1.000
_cell.angle_alpha   90.00
_cell.angle_beta   90.00
_cell.angle_gamma   90.00
#
_symmetry.space_group_name_H-M   'P 1'
#
loop_
_entity.id
_entity.type
_entity.pdbx_description
1 polymer ?
#
loop_
_entity_poly.entity_id
_entity_poly.type
_entity_poly.pdbx_seq_one_letter_code
_entity_poly.pdbx_strand_id
1 'polypeptide(L)'
;MHYSMVLLPEKPMQPRLFDERVGYFSISQMDYGQDEHRAPRRRYIVRYRLEKKDPSAPLSEPVKPIVYWIDPATPSKWVPWLKKGVEDWQPAFEAAGFKNAIIAKDAPSPQEDPGWSPEDARYSVIRWLPSTTENASGPNIHDPRTGPRLVLRTGRAARSPRADAAAARRSHGPAARVRRGA
;
A
#
# COMPACT_ATOMS: atom_id res chain seq x y z
N MET A 1 20.05 -4.66 -3.80
CA MET A 1 19.27 -5.42 -2.78
C MET A 1 19.20 -4.55 -1.55
N HIS A 2 18.00 -4.31 -0.99
CA HIS A 2 17.80 -3.50 0.22
C HIS A 2 17.29 -4.39 1.34
N TYR A 3 17.86 -4.27 2.53
CA TYR A 3 17.45 -5.00 3.72
C TYR A 3 17.14 -4.01 4.82
N SER A 4 16.03 -4.23 5.53
CA SER A 4 15.64 -3.40 6.67
C SER A 4 15.37 -4.32 7.85
N MET A 5 16.06 -4.08 8.96
CA MET A 5 15.80 -4.74 10.23
C MET A 5 15.01 -3.76 11.09
N VAL A 6 13.82 -4.16 11.52
CA VAL A 6 12.95 -3.30 12.33
C VAL A 6 12.62 -3.98 13.65
N LEU A 7 12.87 -3.27 14.75
CA LEU A 7 12.49 -3.74 16.08
C LEU A 7 10.97 -3.65 16.23
N LEU A 8 10.34 -4.75 16.62
CA LEU A 8 8.90 -4.78 16.87
C LEU A 8 8.58 -4.05 18.20
N PRO A 9 7.39 -3.44 18.31
CA PRO A 9 6.96 -2.84 19.57
C PRO A 9 6.95 -3.85 20.72
N GLU A 10 7.37 -3.41 21.90
CA GLU A 10 7.35 -4.23 23.12
C GLU A 10 5.94 -4.70 23.46
N LYS A 11 4.97 -3.77 23.42
CA LYS A 11 3.56 -4.06 23.66
C LYS A 11 2.88 -4.49 22.36
N PRO A 12 2.53 -5.77 22.20
CA PRO A 12 1.84 -6.23 21.01
C PRO A 12 0.42 -5.64 20.95
N MET A 13 -0.05 -5.33 19.75
CA MET A 13 -1.42 -4.88 19.55
C MET A 13 -2.38 -6.04 19.76
N GLN A 14 -3.58 -5.81 20.27
CA GLN A 14 -4.58 -6.87 20.40
C GLN A 14 -4.92 -7.47 19.01
N PRO A 15 -4.70 -8.78 18.80
CA PRO A 15 -5.04 -9.45 17.56
C PRO A 15 -6.56 -9.49 17.39
N ARG A 16 -7.01 -9.48 16.14
CA ARG A 16 -8.43 -9.67 15.79
C ARG A 16 -8.54 -10.86 14.85
N LEU A 17 -9.42 -11.79 15.19
CA LEU A 17 -9.71 -12.95 14.35
C LEU A 17 -10.35 -12.51 13.04
N PHE A 18 -10.04 -13.24 11.99
CA PHE A 18 -10.62 -13.02 10.68
C PHE A 18 -12.07 -13.51 10.65
N ASP A 19 -12.93 -12.71 10.04
CA ASP A 19 -14.33 -13.02 9.78
C ASP A 19 -14.52 -13.06 8.25
N GLU A 20 -15.00 -14.18 7.73
CA GLU A 20 -15.17 -14.42 6.28
C GLU A 20 -16.18 -13.47 5.62
N ARG A 21 -17.08 -12.89 6.40
CA ARG A 21 -18.10 -11.95 5.89
C ARG A 21 -17.51 -10.59 5.54
N VAL A 22 -16.30 -10.29 6.00
CA VAL A 22 -15.66 -9.00 5.79
C VAL A 22 -14.35 -9.17 5.04
N GLY A 23 -14.21 -8.44 3.92
CA GLY A 23 -13.06 -8.52 3.01
C GLY A 23 -11.78 -7.89 3.56
N TYR A 24 -11.26 -8.40 4.68
CA TYR A 24 -9.96 -7.99 5.22
C TYR A 24 -8.81 -8.82 4.64
N PHE A 25 -7.67 -8.16 4.43
CA PHE A 25 -6.41 -8.87 4.36
C PHE A 25 -6.19 -9.64 5.65
N SER A 26 -5.66 -10.84 5.55
CA SER A 26 -5.48 -11.72 6.69
C SER A 26 -4.23 -12.55 6.58
N ILE A 27 -3.71 -12.90 7.74
CA ILE A 27 -2.58 -13.82 7.89
C ILE A 27 -3.11 -15.08 8.54
N SER A 28 -2.58 -16.22 8.12
CA SER A 28 -2.91 -17.49 8.74
C SER A 28 -1.65 -18.11 9.29
N GLN A 29 -1.71 -18.50 10.55
CA GLN A 29 -0.59 -19.13 11.24
C GLN A 29 -1.07 -20.36 11.99
N MET A 30 -0.16 -21.31 12.15
CA MET A 30 -0.38 -22.44 13.04
C MET A 30 -0.09 -21.98 14.47
N ASP A 31 -1.07 -22.10 15.35
CA ASP A 31 -0.91 -21.74 16.76
C ASP A 31 -0.36 -22.94 17.53
N TYR A 32 0.81 -22.77 18.14
CA TYR A 32 1.46 -23.76 19.00
C TYR A 32 1.52 -23.29 20.46
N GLY A 33 1.00 -22.10 20.78
CA GLY A 33 1.13 -21.49 22.10
C GLY A 33 -0.01 -21.82 23.06
N GLN A 34 -0.99 -22.60 22.62
CA GLN A 34 -2.18 -22.92 23.39
C GLN A 34 -2.17 -24.39 23.81
N ASP A 35 -2.71 -24.66 24.99
CA ASP A 35 -2.88 -26.01 25.52
C ASP A 35 -4.07 -26.70 24.85
N GLU A 36 -3.95 -26.92 23.54
CA GLU A 36 -4.87 -27.69 22.73
C GLU A 36 -4.13 -28.96 22.26
N HIS A 37 -4.78 -30.12 22.31
CA HIS A 37 -4.25 -31.39 21.74
C HIS A 37 -4.24 -31.41 20.19
N ARG A 38 -4.09 -30.25 19.56
CA ARG A 38 -3.96 -30.04 18.13
C ARG A 38 -3.22 -28.72 17.91
N ALA A 39 -2.62 -28.55 16.74
CA ALA A 39 -2.13 -27.27 16.28
C ALA A 39 -3.24 -26.60 15.44
N PRO A 40 -4.10 -25.73 16.02
CA PRO A 40 -5.16 -25.11 15.25
C PRO A 40 -4.57 -24.06 14.30
N ARG A 41 -5.06 -24.05 13.07
CA ARG A 41 -4.78 -22.98 12.12
C ARG A 41 -5.66 -21.78 12.45
N ARG A 42 -5.06 -20.69 12.92
CA ARG A 42 -5.77 -19.44 13.24
C ARG A 42 -5.54 -18.41 12.14
N ARG A 43 -6.53 -17.56 11.91
CA ARG A 43 -6.49 -16.50 10.89
C ARG A 43 -6.79 -15.16 11.54
N TYR A 44 -5.90 -14.19 11.34
CA TYR A 44 -5.98 -12.86 11.92
C TYR A 44 -6.11 -11.81 10.83
N ILE A 45 -6.85 -10.74 11.08
CA ILE A 45 -6.95 -9.61 10.15
C ILE A 45 -5.68 -8.76 10.22
N VAL A 46 -5.28 -8.22 9.07
CA VAL A 46 -4.18 -7.27 8.95
C VAL A 46 -4.75 -5.86 8.92
N ARG A 47 -4.37 -5.03 9.90
CA ARG A 47 -4.86 -3.66 10.04
C ARG A 47 -3.76 -2.69 10.51
N TYR A 48 -4.00 -1.41 10.26
CA TYR A 48 -3.20 -0.33 10.84
C TYR A 48 -3.46 -0.19 12.33
N ARG A 49 -2.41 0.13 13.10
CA ARG A 49 -2.52 0.52 14.50
C ARG A 49 -2.91 2.00 14.56
N LEU A 50 -4.21 2.25 14.76
CA LEU A 50 -4.75 3.59 14.97
C LEU A 50 -5.27 3.70 16.40
N GLU A 51 -4.72 4.64 17.14
CA GLU A 51 -5.10 4.97 18.51
C GLU A 51 -5.43 6.46 18.53
N LYS A 52 -6.57 6.84 19.11
CA LYS A 52 -6.96 8.24 19.24
C LYS A 52 -6.02 8.92 20.24
N LYS A 53 -5.55 10.15 19.94
CA LYS A 53 -4.83 10.98 20.92
C LYS A 53 -5.72 11.27 22.13
N ASP A 54 -6.99 11.60 21.88
CA ASP A 54 -8.02 11.75 22.91
C ASP A 54 -9.07 10.64 22.74
N PRO A 55 -9.06 9.60 23.61
CA PRO A 55 -10.04 8.53 23.57
C PRO A 55 -11.48 8.97 23.85
N SER A 56 -11.67 10.08 24.57
CA SER A 56 -12.98 10.58 24.99
C SER A 56 -13.65 11.45 23.92
N ALA A 57 -12.85 12.03 23.02
CA ALA A 57 -13.37 12.86 21.94
C ALA A 57 -14.10 12.02 20.88
N PRO A 58 -15.30 12.46 20.43
CA PRO A 58 -16.00 11.84 19.29
C PRO A 58 -15.11 11.77 18.05
N LEU A 59 -14.36 12.85 17.80
CA LEU A 59 -13.41 13.00 16.72
C LEU A 59 -12.04 13.41 17.28
N SER A 60 -11.02 12.58 17.07
CA SER A 60 -9.65 12.86 17.52
C SER A 60 -8.66 12.56 16.40
N GLU A 61 -7.55 13.28 16.35
CA GLU A 61 -6.42 12.85 15.54
C GLU A 61 -5.83 11.54 16.09
N PRO A 62 -5.28 10.67 15.23
CA PRO A 62 -4.55 9.51 15.70
C PRO A 62 -3.20 9.91 16.28
N VAL A 63 -2.70 9.13 17.24
CA VAL A 63 -1.33 9.27 17.78
C VAL A 63 -0.30 9.14 16.65
N LYS A 64 -0.51 8.18 15.74
CA LYS A 64 0.31 7.97 14.54
C LYS A 64 -0.59 7.93 13.30
N PRO A 65 -0.60 8.98 12.46
CA PRO A 65 -1.34 8.95 11.21
C PRO A 65 -0.70 8.00 10.20
N ILE A 66 -1.51 7.53 9.27
CA ILE A 66 -1.07 6.74 8.11
C ILE A 66 -0.54 7.72 7.07
N VAL A 67 0.77 7.71 6.85
CA VAL A 67 1.41 8.58 5.87
C VAL A 67 1.82 7.76 4.66
N TYR A 68 1.26 8.10 3.51
CA TYR A 68 1.69 7.59 2.22
C TYR A 68 2.59 8.61 1.53
N TRP A 69 3.77 8.17 1.13
CA TRP A 69 4.71 8.96 0.35
C TRP A 69 4.53 8.65 -1.13
N ILE A 70 4.48 9.67 -1.98
CA ILE A 70 4.44 9.46 -3.44
C ILE A 70 5.87 9.34 -3.96
N ASP A 71 6.14 8.27 -4.71
CA ASP A 71 7.45 8.04 -5.35
C ASP A 71 7.83 9.23 -6.26
N PRO A 72 9.03 9.83 -6.11
CA PRO A 72 9.52 10.89 -7.00
C PRO A 72 9.50 10.54 -8.49
N ALA A 73 9.58 9.24 -8.82
CA ALA A 73 9.52 8.77 -10.21
C ALA A 73 8.12 8.90 -10.83
N THR A 74 7.10 9.24 -10.03
CA THR A 74 5.73 9.46 -10.50
C THR A 74 5.67 10.72 -11.36
N PRO A 75 5.08 10.67 -12.58
CA PRO A 75 4.92 11.86 -13.39
C PRO A 75 4.16 12.96 -12.64
N SER A 76 4.72 14.17 -12.59
CA SER A 76 4.20 15.31 -11.81
C SER A 76 2.72 15.60 -12.05
N LYS A 77 2.25 15.40 -13.29
CA LYS A 77 0.83 15.55 -13.66
C LYS A 77 -0.13 14.64 -12.88
N TRP A 78 0.34 13.49 -12.40
CA TRP A 78 -0.46 12.50 -11.67
C TRP A 78 -0.36 12.63 -10.15
N VAL A 79 0.69 13.28 -9.63
CA VAL A 79 0.93 13.42 -8.19
C VAL A 79 -0.27 14.05 -7.46
N PRO A 80 -0.88 15.15 -7.93
CA PRO A 80 -2.05 15.74 -7.26
C PRO A 80 -3.24 14.78 -7.18
N TRP A 81 -3.46 13.99 -8.22
CA TRP A 81 -4.57 13.03 -8.29
C TRP A 81 -4.34 11.83 -7.38
N LEU A 82 -3.10 11.37 -7.25
CA LEU A 82 -2.74 10.31 -6.31
C LEU A 82 -2.91 10.76 -4.87
N LYS A 83 -2.48 11.98 -4.54
CA LYS A 83 -2.70 12.56 -3.21
C LYS A 83 -4.18 12.66 -2.89
N LYS A 84 -4.96 13.20 -3.83
CA LYS A 84 -6.42 13.28 -3.68
C LYS A 84 -7.04 11.91 -3.47
N GLY A 85 -6.69 10.90 -4.26
CA GLY A 85 -7.25 9.55 -4.08
C GLY A 85 -6.91 8.88 -2.74
N VAL A 86 -5.78 9.24 -2.13
CA VAL A 86 -5.43 8.80 -0.77
C VAL A 86 -6.26 9.57 0.28
N GLU A 87 -6.37 10.88 0.11
CA GLU A 87 -7.10 11.77 1.02
C GLU A 87 -8.63 11.62 0.90
N ASP A 88 -9.13 11.10 -0.21
CA ASP A 88 -10.56 10.78 -0.43
C ASP A 88 -11.05 9.69 0.55
N TRP A 89 -10.15 8.99 1.24
CA TRP A 89 -10.48 8.06 2.33
C TRP A 89 -10.70 8.75 3.69
N GLN A 90 -10.38 10.05 3.84
CA GLN A 90 -10.57 10.78 5.10
C GLN A 90 -12.01 10.67 5.64
N PRO A 91 -13.09 10.82 4.85
CA PRO A 91 -14.45 10.71 5.37
C PRO A 91 -14.75 9.35 6.01
N ALA A 92 -14.15 8.27 5.50
CA ALA A 92 -14.29 6.93 6.09
C ALA A 92 -13.59 6.84 7.46
N PHE A 93 -12.44 7.50 7.62
CA PHE A 93 -11.74 7.59 8.90
C PHE A 93 -12.44 8.54 9.88
N GLU A 94 -13.05 9.62 9.39
CA GLU A 94 -13.87 10.53 10.20
C GLU A 94 -15.11 9.82 10.75
N ALA A 95 -15.77 8.99 9.93
CA ALA A 95 -16.85 8.11 10.38
C ALA A 95 -16.39 7.08 11.43
N ALA A 96 -15.11 6.66 11.38
CA ALA A 96 -14.48 5.84 12.40
C ALA A 96 -14.00 6.64 13.64
N GLY A 97 -14.24 7.95 13.68
CA GLY A 97 -13.89 8.85 14.79
C GLY A 97 -12.47 9.39 14.75
N PHE A 98 -11.78 9.29 13.61
CA PHE A 98 -10.43 9.81 13.42
C PHE A 98 -10.39 11.00 12.47
N LYS A 99 -9.79 12.11 12.90
CA LYS A 99 -9.48 13.24 12.03
C LYS A 99 -8.07 13.12 11.45
N ASN A 100 -7.88 13.49 10.19
CA ASN A 100 -6.56 13.53 9.55
C ASN A 100 -5.79 12.20 9.66
N ALA A 101 -6.49 11.08 9.53
CA ALA A 101 -5.90 9.77 9.82
C ALA A 101 -5.02 9.25 8.69
N ILE A 102 -5.30 9.65 7.45
CA ILE A 102 -4.58 9.23 6.25
C ILE A 102 -4.10 10.45 5.48
N ILE A 103 -2.80 10.55 5.22
CA ILE A 103 -2.18 11.75 4.63
C ILE A 103 -1.28 11.30 3.49
N ALA A 104 -1.35 11.99 2.36
CA ALA A 104 -0.42 11.83 1.26
C ALA A 104 0.63 12.94 1.27
N LYS A 105 1.90 12.57 1.20
CA LYS A 105 3.03 13.52 1.16
C LYS A 105 3.90 13.25 -0.06
N ASP A 106 4.55 14.30 -0.56
CA ASP A 106 5.64 14.13 -1.51
C ASP A 106 6.82 13.51 -0.78
N ALA A 107 7.53 12.62 -1.45
CA ALA A 107 8.80 12.11 -0.95
C ALA A 107 9.75 13.28 -0.62
N PRO A 108 10.46 13.22 0.53
CA PRO A 108 11.41 14.26 0.91
C PRO A 108 12.51 14.35 -0.14
N SER A 109 12.94 15.57 -0.41
CA SER A 109 14.08 15.81 -1.28
C SER A 109 15.36 15.24 -0.65
N PRO A 110 16.38 14.89 -1.46
CA PRO A 110 17.67 14.45 -0.92
C PRO A 110 18.34 15.47 0.02
N GLN A 111 17.95 16.74 -0.05
CA GLN A 111 18.39 17.79 0.86
C GLN A 111 17.67 17.76 2.22
N GLU A 112 16.42 17.32 2.27
CA GLU A 112 15.62 17.23 3.50
C GLU A 112 15.90 15.93 4.28
N ASP A 113 16.04 14.81 3.57
CA ASP A 113 16.42 13.53 4.16
C ASP A 113 17.32 12.74 3.19
N PRO A 114 18.65 12.86 3.33
CA PRO A 114 19.61 12.13 2.50
C PRO A 114 19.53 10.62 2.67
N GLY A 115 18.95 10.14 3.78
CA GLY A 115 18.78 8.73 4.10
C GLY A 115 17.43 8.16 3.65
N TRP A 116 16.56 8.98 3.06
CA TRP A 116 15.25 8.52 2.63
C TRP A 116 15.37 7.60 1.41
N SER A 117 14.73 6.44 1.52
CA SER A 117 14.65 5.47 0.43
C SER A 117 13.22 4.97 0.29
N PRO A 118 12.70 4.83 -0.94
CA PRO A 118 11.39 4.25 -1.16
C PRO A 118 11.31 2.75 -0.80
N GLU A 119 12.47 2.11 -0.58
CA GLU A 119 12.58 0.71 -0.17
C GLU A 119 12.74 0.54 1.36
N ASP A 120 12.70 1.63 2.12
CA ASP A 120 12.80 1.61 3.58
C ASP A 120 11.50 1.14 4.22
N ALA A 121 11.59 0.12 5.08
CA ALA A 121 10.46 -0.44 5.82
C ALA A 121 9.82 0.52 6.84
N ARG A 122 10.35 1.73 7.04
CA ARG A 122 9.74 2.79 7.87
C ARG A 122 8.68 3.60 7.12
N TYR A 123 8.73 3.63 5.80
CA TYR A 123 7.89 4.50 4.97
C TYR A 123 6.92 3.67 4.12
N SER A 124 5.64 4.07 4.13
CA SER A 124 4.65 3.50 3.20
C SER A 124 4.68 4.33 1.92
N VAL A 125 5.19 3.76 0.83
CA VAL A 125 5.40 4.50 -0.43
C VAL A 125 4.48 3.96 -1.53
N ILE A 126 3.82 4.88 -2.24
CA ILE A 126 3.08 4.61 -3.46
C ILE A 126 4.04 4.73 -4.63
N ARG A 127 4.40 3.60 -5.24
CA ARG A 127 5.33 3.53 -6.37
C ARG A 127 4.60 3.50 -7.69
N TRP A 128 5.07 4.29 -8.65
CA TRP A 128 4.58 4.29 -10.02
C TRP A 128 5.56 3.55 -10.92
N LEU A 129 5.24 2.31 -11.27
CA LEU A 129 6.14 1.44 -12.02
C LEU A 129 5.62 1.19 -13.45
N PRO A 130 6.48 1.22 -14.48
CA PRO A 130 6.08 0.78 -15.80
C PRO A 130 5.93 -0.74 -15.82
N SER A 131 4.72 -1.25 -16.01
CA SER A 131 4.44 -2.68 -16.24
C SER A 131 3.56 -2.85 -17.46
N THR A 132 3.71 -3.97 -18.14
CA THR A 132 2.82 -4.40 -19.23
C THR A 132 1.45 -4.85 -18.72
N THR A 133 1.37 -5.25 -17.45
CA THR A 133 0.15 -5.62 -16.75
C THR A 133 -0.26 -4.49 -15.82
N GLU A 134 -1.47 -3.96 -16.02
CA GLU A 134 -2.09 -3.01 -15.09
C GLU A 134 -2.38 -3.73 -13.79
N ASN A 135 -1.68 -3.36 -12.72
CA ASN A 135 -1.91 -3.93 -11.41
C ASN A 135 -1.71 -2.88 -10.30
N ALA A 136 -2.37 -3.11 -9.18
CA ALA A 136 -2.05 -2.47 -7.92
C ALA A 136 -1.59 -3.58 -6.97
N SER A 137 -0.30 -3.59 -6.66
CA SER A 137 0.31 -4.55 -5.75
C SER A 137 0.58 -3.87 -4.42
N GLY A 138 0.12 -4.48 -3.33
CA GLY A 138 0.26 -3.94 -1.97
C GLY A 138 1.11 -4.84 -1.06
N PRO A 139 2.36 -5.21 -1.41
CA PRO A 139 3.21 -5.99 -0.51
C PRO A 139 3.30 -5.29 0.85
N ASN A 140 3.20 -6.07 1.91
CA ASN A 140 3.10 -5.54 3.25
C ASN A 140 3.84 -6.38 4.26
N ILE A 141 4.37 -5.70 5.27
CA ILE A 141 5.07 -6.30 6.39
C ILE A 141 4.18 -6.13 7.61
N HIS A 142 3.92 -7.24 8.30
CA HIS A 142 3.06 -7.31 9.47
C HIS A 142 3.79 -8.03 10.61
N ASP A 143 3.43 -7.70 11.85
CA ASP A 143 3.92 -8.43 13.02
C ASP A 143 3.28 -9.83 13.02
N PRO A 144 4.08 -10.91 12.91
CA PRO A 144 3.55 -12.27 12.86
C PRO A 144 2.82 -12.67 14.15
N ARG A 145 3.16 -12.05 15.30
CA ARG A 145 2.56 -12.40 16.60
C ARG A 145 1.11 -11.99 16.70
N THR A 146 0.74 -10.87 16.07
CA THR A 146 -0.58 -10.24 16.31
C THR A 146 -1.33 -9.82 15.05
N GLY A 147 -0.70 -9.93 13.87
CA GLY A 147 -1.24 -9.46 12.60
C GLY A 147 -1.30 -7.95 12.33
N PRO A 148 -0.91 -6.98 13.19
CA PRO A 148 -0.88 -5.58 12.80
C PRO A 148 0.14 -5.36 11.69
N ARG A 149 -0.21 -4.45 10.79
CA ARG A 149 0.70 -4.01 9.74
C ARG A 149 1.65 -2.95 10.26
N LEU A 150 2.93 -3.11 9.98
CA LEU A 150 3.95 -2.09 10.27
C LEU A 150 4.06 -1.09 9.11
N VAL A 151 4.06 -1.58 7.86
CA VAL A 151 4.15 -0.77 6.64
C VAL A 151 3.43 -1.44 5.45
N LEU A 152 2.81 -0.59 4.63
CA LEU A 152 2.14 -0.95 3.37
C LEU A 152 2.96 -0.37 2.23
N ARG A 153 3.57 -1.23 1.41
CA ARG A 153 4.19 -0.81 0.15
C ARG A 153 3.16 -1.01 -0.94
N THR A 154 2.74 0.05 -1.59
CA THR A 154 1.77 -0.04 -2.70
C THR A 154 2.48 0.33 -3.99
N GLY A 155 2.77 -0.64 -4.85
CA GLY A 155 3.21 -0.39 -6.22
C GLY A 155 2.01 -0.43 -7.16
N ARG A 156 1.63 0.71 -7.74
CA ARG A 156 0.73 0.74 -8.90
C ARG A 156 1.58 0.66 -10.15
N ALA A 157 1.33 -0.36 -10.96
CA ALA A 157 1.97 -0.44 -12.25
C ALA A 157 1.07 0.13 -13.34
N ALA A 158 1.62 1.05 -14.11
CA ALA A 158 0.96 1.69 -15.24
C ALA A 158 1.64 1.30 -16.55
N ARG A 159 0.87 1.22 -17.64
CA ARG A 159 1.43 1.01 -18.98
C ARG A 159 2.37 2.15 -19.35
N SER A 160 3.56 1.79 -19.81
CA SER A 160 4.53 2.75 -20.36
C SER A 160 4.00 3.30 -21.70
N PRO A 161 4.06 4.61 -21.94
CA PRO A 161 3.73 5.19 -23.25
C PRO A 161 4.59 4.59 -24.40
N ARG A 162 5.79 4.10 -24.09
CA ARG A 162 6.65 3.38 -25.05
C ARG A 162 6.09 2.00 -25.41
N ALA A 163 5.37 1.35 -24.49
CA ALA A 163 4.72 0.07 -24.75
C ALA A 163 3.52 0.24 -25.70
N ASP A 164 2.78 1.35 -25.57
CA ASP A 164 1.69 1.69 -26.50
C ASP A 164 2.22 2.02 -27.89
N ALA A 165 3.33 2.76 -27.99
CA ALA A 165 3.99 3.03 -29.26
C ALA A 165 4.54 1.75 -29.94
N ALA A 166 5.02 0.78 -29.16
CA ALA A 166 5.49 -0.50 -29.67
C ALA A 166 4.32 -1.42 -30.10
N ALA A 167 3.19 -1.38 -29.41
CA ALA A 167 1.97 -2.10 -29.79
C ALA A 167 1.36 -1.51 -31.08
N ALA A 168 1.31 -0.19 -31.21
CA ALA A 168 0.83 0.50 -32.40
C ALA A 168 1.71 0.25 -33.64
N ARG A 169 3.03 0.09 -33.46
CA ARG A 169 3.96 -0.29 -34.55
C ARG A 169 3.81 -1.76 -34.97
N ARG A 170 3.35 -2.65 -34.10
CA ARG A 170 3.09 -4.06 -34.41
C ARG A 170 1.73 -4.29 -35.10
N SER A 171 0.76 -3.39 -34.91
CA SER A 171 -0.55 -3.47 -35.57
C SER A 171 -0.57 -2.90 -36.99
N HIS A 172 0.49 -2.22 -37.42
CA HIS A 172 0.64 -1.65 -38.77
C HIS A 172 1.73 -2.41 -39.54
N GLY A 173 1.50 -3.71 -39.81
CA GLY A 173 2.25 -4.44 -40.83
C GLY A 173 1.91 -3.94 -42.24
N PRO A 174 2.79 -4.12 -43.24
CA PRO A 174 2.66 -3.48 -44.55
C PRO A 174 1.41 -3.99 -45.28
N ALA A 175 0.46 -3.08 -45.55
CA ALA A 175 -0.69 -3.37 -46.37
C ALA A 175 -0.23 -3.79 -47.78
N ALA A 176 -0.53 -5.02 -48.16
CA ALA A 176 -0.29 -5.56 -49.49
C ALA A 176 -1.06 -4.72 -50.53
N ARG A 177 -0.31 -4.12 -51.45
CA ARG A 177 -0.82 -3.31 -52.56
C ARG A 177 -1.36 -4.26 -53.64
N VAL A 178 -2.67 -4.51 -53.65
CA VAL A 178 -3.32 -5.22 -54.77
C VAL A 178 -3.46 -4.25 -55.95
N ARG A 179 -2.77 -4.55 -57.05
CA ARG A 179 -2.83 -3.83 -58.33
C ARG A 179 -4.23 -3.94 -58.95
N ARG A 180 -4.79 -2.81 -59.38
CA ARG A 180 -5.87 -2.76 -60.38
C ARG A 180 -5.29 -3.02 -61.76
N GLY A 181 -5.98 -3.80 -62.59
CA GLY A 181 -5.69 -3.97 -64.01
C GLY A 181 -6.99 -4.22 -64.79
N ALA A 182 -7.19 -3.36 -65.80
CA ALA A 182 -8.06 -3.42 -66.99
C ALA A 182 -9.47 -4.03 -66.86
#